data_AF-A0A661YF84-F1
#
_entry.id   AF-A0A661YF84-F1
#
_cell.length_a   1.000
_cell.length_b   1.000
_cell.length_c   1.000
_cell.angle_alpha   90.00
_cell.angle_beta   90.00
_cell.angle_gamma   90.00
#
_symmetry.space_group_name_H-M   'P 1'
#
loop_
_entity.id
_entity.type
_entity.pdbx_description
1 polymer ?
#
loop_
_entity_poly.entity_id
_entity_poly.type
_entity_poly.pdbx_seq_one_letter_code
_entity_poly.pdbx_strand_id
1 'polypeptide(L)'
;MPFSENRTYRTQLPFFRKNRSQRSFGWWRLLKLLPFVFAFAIFGQAMARDEIEVGGTLTQDEVWTNEHTYIVVQDLRIPDSVTLVIEAGVTGKVNQGRGIFVLGGYLRALGQENDR
;
A
#
# COMPACT_ATOMS: atom_id res chain seq x y z
N MET A 1 27.69 85.13 30.09
CA MET A 1 26.30 84.62 30.20
C MET A 1 25.39 85.82 30.04
N PRO A 2 24.46 85.82 29.07
CA PRO A 2 23.26 84.97 29.10
C PRO A 2 23.08 84.06 27.87
N PHE A 3 22.14 83.13 28.05
CA PHE A 3 21.64 82.14 27.09
C PHE A 3 20.54 82.73 26.19
N SER A 4 20.32 82.06 25.07
CA SER A 4 19.19 82.16 24.13
C SER A 4 19.33 83.21 23.03
N GLU A 5 19.52 82.75 21.77
CA GLU A 5 18.39 82.57 20.87
C GLU A 5 18.82 81.93 19.52
N ASN A 6 17.93 81.05 19.03
CA ASN A 6 17.68 80.64 17.64
C ASN A 6 18.73 80.96 16.56
N ARG A 7 19.06 79.93 15.78
CA ARG A 7 18.76 79.96 14.33
C ARG A 7 18.92 78.60 13.63
N THR A 8 17.77 78.11 13.16
CA THR A 8 17.52 77.56 11.81
C THR A 8 18.29 76.32 11.32
N TYR A 9 17.56 75.20 11.33
CA TYR A 9 17.27 74.29 10.21
C TYR A 9 18.34 74.09 9.11
N ARG A 10 19.00 72.93 9.17
CA ARG A 10 19.61 72.16 8.07
C ARG A 10 20.05 70.86 8.72
N THR A 11 19.78 69.65 8.26
CA THR A 11 19.60 69.12 6.92
C THR A 11 18.86 67.80 7.09
N GLN A 12 18.08 67.45 6.08
CA GLN A 12 17.29 66.22 5.99
C GLN A 12 18.12 64.94 6.17
N LEU A 13 17.36 63.88 6.44
CA LEU A 13 17.60 62.44 6.20
C LEU A 13 17.98 61.63 7.46
N PRO A 14 17.70 60.31 7.49
CA PRO A 14 16.75 59.52 6.69
C PRO A 14 15.99 58.53 7.56
N PHE A 15 14.69 58.32 7.37
CA PHE A 15 14.12 57.04 7.78
C PHE A 15 13.14 56.57 6.74
N PHE A 16 13.64 55.65 5.92
CA PHE A 16 12.87 54.66 5.21
C PHE A 16 11.97 53.94 6.22
N ARG A 17 10.80 54.52 6.53
CA ARG A 17 9.79 53.85 7.32
C ARG A 17 9.14 52.83 6.40
N LYS A 18 9.63 51.60 6.52
CA LYS A 18 9.01 50.36 6.07
C LYS A 18 7.50 50.41 6.36
N ASN A 19 6.71 50.86 5.39
CA ASN A 19 5.25 50.80 5.49
C ASN A 19 4.83 49.36 5.19
N ARG A 20 4.94 48.50 6.22
CA ARG A 20 4.20 47.24 6.29
C ARG A 20 2.72 47.59 6.37
N SER A 21 2.12 47.89 5.22
CA SER A 21 0.68 47.87 5.01
C SER A 21 0.23 46.43 5.16
N GLN A 22 -0.14 46.10 6.39
CA GLN A 22 -0.95 44.95 6.71
C GLN A 22 -2.27 45.01 5.93
N ARG A 23 -2.75 43.81 5.57
CA ARG A 23 -4.13 43.49 5.18
C ARG A 23 -4.53 43.92 3.78
N SER A 24 -4.09 43.11 2.82
CA SER A 24 -5.08 42.48 1.95
C SER A 24 -5.02 40.98 2.22
N PHE A 25 -6.07 40.46 2.85
CA PHE A 25 -6.39 39.04 2.99
C PHE A 25 -6.74 38.50 1.57
N GLY A 26 -5.76 38.52 0.68
CA GLY A 26 -5.92 38.16 -0.73
C GLY A 26 -5.33 36.79 -1.01
N TRP A 27 -6.21 35.84 -1.34
CA TRP A 27 -5.96 34.73 -2.28
C TRP A 27 -4.83 33.73 -2.04
N TRP A 28 -4.07 33.78 -0.94
CA TRP A 28 -3.06 32.74 -0.65
C TRP A 28 -3.63 31.48 0.04
N ARG A 29 -4.90 31.49 0.49
CA ARG A 29 -5.55 30.32 1.13
C ARG A 29 -6.30 29.41 0.14
N LEU A 30 -6.17 29.66 -1.16
CA LEU A 30 -6.81 28.86 -2.23
C LEU A 30 -5.82 28.07 -3.10
N LEU A 31 -4.51 28.12 -2.82
CA LEU A 31 -3.49 27.44 -3.64
C LEU A 31 -2.45 26.64 -2.82
N LYS A 32 -2.86 26.03 -1.69
CA LYS A 32 -2.04 25.03 -0.96
C LYS A 32 -2.84 23.86 -0.36
N LEU A 33 -4.03 23.57 -0.89
CA LEU A 33 -4.80 22.34 -0.57
C LEU A 33 -4.84 21.37 -1.75
N LEU A 34 -3.90 21.47 -2.69
CA LEU A 34 -3.80 20.60 -3.88
C LEU A 34 -2.61 19.62 -3.91
N PRO A 35 -1.87 19.38 -2.80
CA PRO A 35 -1.09 18.14 -2.68
C PRO A 35 -1.40 17.35 -1.39
N PHE A 36 -2.58 17.54 -0.77
CA PHE A 36 -2.94 16.77 0.45
C PHE A 36 -4.07 15.75 0.25
N VAL A 37 -4.89 15.91 -0.80
CA VAL A 37 -5.80 14.84 -1.26
C VAL A 37 -5.09 13.90 -2.26
N PHE A 38 -3.97 14.33 -2.86
CA PHE A 38 -3.19 13.51 -3.79
C PHE A 38 -2.12 12.62 -3.11
N ALA A 39 -1.87 12.80 -1.80
CA ALA A 39 -0.90 12.01 -1.04
C ALA A 39 -1.53 11.05 0.01
N PHE A 40 -2.86 11.00 0.11
CA PHE A 40 -3.56 10.19 1.11
C PHE A 40 -4.73 9.39 0.53
N ALA A 41 -4.56 8.87 -0.70
CA ALA A 41 -5.48 7.89 -1.28
C ALA A 41 -4.76 6.59 -1.71
N ILE A 42 -3.54 6.37 -1.20
CA ILE A 42 -2.81 5.09 -1.36
C ILE A 42 -2.29 4.63 0.01
N PHE A 43 -3.01 4.95 1.09
CA PHE A 43 -2.64 4.50 2.43
C PHE A 43 -3.55 3.32 2.82
N GLY A 44 -3.06 2.11 2.53
CA GLY A 44 -3.70 0.86 2.95
C GLY A 44 -4.45 0.14 1.83
N GLN A 45 -3.75 -0.30 0.79
CA GLN A 45 -4.21 -1.52 0.13
C GLN A 45 -3.94 -2.67 1.10
N ALA A 46 -5.01 -3.29 1.60
CA ALA A 46 -4.90 -4.51 2.38
C ALA A 46 -4.24 -5.57 1.50
N MET A 47 -3.06 -6.03 1.91
CA MET A 47 -2.31 -7.09 1.23
C MET A 47 -2.97 -8.44 1.57
N ALA A 48 -4.16 -8.69 1.05
CA ALA A 48 -4.73 -10.03 1.05
C ALA A 48 -4.10 -10.81 -0.12
N ARG A 49 -3.67 -12.05 0.13
CA ARG A 49 -3.38 -12.98 -0.98
C ARG A 49 -4.66 -13.19 -1.76
N ASP A 50 -4.57 -13.15 -3.09
CA ASP A 50 -5.71 -13.46 -3.93
C ASP A 50 -6.17 -14.91 -3.69
N GLU A 51 -7.47 -15.15 -3.73
CA GLU A 51 -8.06 -16.47 -3.51
C GLU A 51 -8.32 -17.14 -4.87
N ILE A 52 -7.68 -18.29 -5.10
CA ILE A 52 -7.84 -19.09 -6.31
C ILE A 52 -8.72 -20.30 -5.97
N GLU A 53 -9.89 -20.37 -6.60
CA GLU A 53 -10.75 -21.54 -6.53
C GLU A 53 -10.23 -22.65 -7.43
N VAL A 54 -10.12 -23.87 -6.89
CA VAL A 54 -9.61 -25.06 -7.58
C VAL A 54 -10.53 -26.26 -7.39
N GLY A 55 -10.43 -27.22 -8.29
CA GLY A 55 -11.18 -28.48 -8.25
C GLY A 55 -11.25 -29.15 -9.61
N GLY A 56 -12.00 -30.25 -9.71
CA GLY A 56 -12.07 -31.04 -10.94
C GLY A 56 -10.88 -31.99 -11.07
N THR A 57 -10.55 -32.39 -12.30
CA THR A 57 -9.41 -33.28 -12.57
C THR A 57 -8.28 -32.47 -13.19
N LEU A 58 -7.09 -32.53 -12.59
CA LEU A 58 -5.91 -31.91 -13.17
C LEU A 58 -5.58 -32.54 -14.52
N THR A 59 -5.37 -31.73 -15.55
CA THR A 59 -5.01 -32.21 -16.89
C THR A 59 -3.51 -32.12 -17.16
N GLN A 60 -2.76 -31.46 -16.28
CA GLN A 60 -1.33 -31.24 -16.38
C GLN A 60 -0.75 -30.97 -14.99
N ASP A 61 0.57 -30.99 -14.87
CA ASP A 61 1.27 -30.62 -13.65
C ASP A 61 0.91 -29.20 -13.23
N GLU A 62 0.77 -29.01 -11.92
CA GLU A 62 0.39 -27.74 -11.32
C GLU A 62 1.28 -27.45 -10.10
N VAL A 63 1.60 -26.17 -9.92
CA VAL A 63 2.39 -25.67 -8.79
C VAL A 63 1.56 -24.62 -8.06
N TRP A 64 1.29 -24.86 -6.78
CA TRP A 64 0.71 -23.88 -5.89
C TRP A 64 1.83 -23.07 -5.23
N THR A 65 1.79 -21.76 -5.43
CA THR A 65 2.78 -20.81 -4.90
C THR A 65 2.24 -20.05 -3.70
N ASN A 66 3.13 -19.50 -2.88
CA ASN A 66 2.72 -18.78 -1.66
C ASN A 66 2.17 -17.37 -1.93
N GLU A 67 1.94 -16.98 -3.18
CA GLU A 67 1.35 -15.70 -3.56
C GLU A 67 -0.18 -15.70 -3.39
N HIS A 68 -0.77 -16.91 -3.39
CA HIS A 68 -2.21 -17.11 -3.38
C HIS A 68 -2.68 -17.97 -2.21
N THR A 69 -3.97 -17.88 -1.92
CA THR A 69 -4.69 -18.85 -1.10
C THR A 69 -5.51 -19.74 -2.03
N TYR A 70 -5.29 -21.05 -2.00
CA TYR A 70 -6.02 -21.99 -2.85
C TYR A 70 -7.23 -22.55 -2.11
N ILE A 71 -8.41 -22.52 -2.71
CA ILE A 71 -9.66 -23.00 -2.13
C ILE A 71 -10.21 -24.15 -2.97
N VAL A 72 -10.19 -25.36 -2.42
CA VAL A 72 -10.77 -26.54 -3.07
C VAL A 72 -12.29 -26.48 -2.95
N VAL A 73 -12.95 -25.95 -3.98
CA VAL A 73 -14.42 -25.76 -4.04
C VAL A 73 -15.14 -26.97 -4.63
N GLN A 74 -14.43 -27.81 -5.37
CA GLN A 74 -14.87 -29.10 -5.89
C GLN A 74 -13.80 -30.15 -5.63
N ASP A 75 -14.17 -31.44 -5.65
CA ASP A 75 -13.18 -32.52 -5.50
C ASP A 75 -12.05 -32.35 -6.52
N LEU A 76 -10.82 -32.23 -6.00
CA LEU A 76 -9.61 -32.11 -6.80
C LEU A 76 -9.02 -33.50 -7.00
N ARG A 77 -8.91 -33.94 -8.25
CA ARG A 77 -8.40 -35.26 -8.65
C ARG A 77 -7.07 -35.09 -9.34
N ILE A 78 -6.06 -35.81 -8.85
CA ILE A 78 -4.70 -35.84 -9.42
C ILE A 78 -4.56 -37.19 -10.13
N PRO A 79 -4.78 -37.26 -11.46
CA PRO A 79 -4.76 -38.51 -12.21
C PRO A 79 -3.32 -39.02 -12.44
N ASP A 80 -3.20 -40.20 -13.04
CA ASP A 80 -1.93 -40.83 -13.38
C ASP A 80 -0.94 -39.88 -14.03
N SER A 81 0.32 -39.95 -13.59
CA SER A 81 1.45 -39.17 -14.12
C SER A 81 1.34 -37.64 -14.01
N VAL A 82 0.32 -37.10 -13.35
CA VAL A 82 0.22 -35.67 -13.03
C VAL A 82 0.74 -35.40 -11.63
N THR A 83 1.48 -34.31 -11.46
CA THR A 83 2.03 -33.85 -10.18
C THR A 83 1.40 -32.53 -9.75
N LEU A 84 0.83 -32.50 -8.55
CA LEU A 84 0.55 -31.27 -7.81
C LEU A 84 1.69 -31.00 -6.84
N VAL A 85 2.39 -29.89 -7.01
CA VAL A 85 3.40 -29.39 -6.07
C VAL A 85 2.81 -28.27 -5.24
N ILE A 86 2.81 -28.42 -3.92
CA ILE A 86 2.45 -27.36 -2.98
C ILE A 86 3.75 -26.85 -2.37
N GLU A 87 4.13 -25.64 -2.75
CA GLU A 87 5.32 -24.98 -2.24
C GLU A 87 5.22 -24.66 -0.73
N ALA A 88 6.37 -24.38 -0.14
CA ALA A 88 6.45 -23.97 1.25
C ALA A 88 5.67 -22.67 1.52
N GLY A 89 4.89 -22.63 2.61
CA GLY A 89 4.14 -21.44 3.01
C GLY A 89 2.84 -21.17 2.24
N VAL A 90 2.43 -22.10 1.37
CA VAL A 90 1.10 -22.08 0.72
C VAL A 90 0.01 -22.32 1.76
N THR A 91 -1.08 -21.56 1.66
CA THR A 91 -2.31 -21.82 2.41
C THR A 91 -3.33 -22.47 1.48
N GLY A 92 -3.64 -23.74 1.73
CA GLY A 92 -4.72 -24.47 1.07
C GLY A 92 -5.92 -24.63 2.00
N LYS A 93 -7.11 -24.23 1.56
CA LYS A 93 -8.39 -24.47 2.25
C LYS A 93 -9.18 -25.50 1.46
N VAL A 94 -9.87 -26.41 2.16
CA VAL A 94 -10.76 -27.39 1.52
C VAL A 94 -12.18 -27.13 2.02
N ASN A 95 -13.10 -26.86 1.10
CA ASN A 95 -14.50 -26.65 1.47
C ASN A 95 -15.11 -27.93 2.05
N GLN A 96 -16.09 -27.75 2.94
CA GLN A 96 -16.75 -28.87 3.60
C GLN A 96 -17.32 -29.86 2.58
N GLY A 97 -17.07 -31.15 2.82
CA GLY A 97 -17.52 -32.23 1.93
C GLY A 97 -16.79 -32.31 0.59
N ARG A 98 -15.68 -31.59 0.39
CA ARG A 98 -14.75 -31.73 -0.74
C ARG A 98 -13.48 -32.44 -0.29
N GLY A 99 -12.75 -33.01 -1.25
CA GLY A 99 -11.46 -33.67 -0.99
C GLY A 99 -10.44 -33.46 -2.09
N ILE A 100 -9.19 -33.79 -1.76
CA ILE A 100 -8.10 -33.96 -2.72
C ILE A 100 -7.84 -35.46 -2.85
N PHE A 101 -7.97 -35.99 -4.05
CA PHE A 101 -7.85 -37.42 -4.36
C PHE A 101 -6.67 -37.65 -5.30
N VAL A 102 -5.71 -38.45 -4.84
CA VAL A 102 -4.59 -38.90 -5.68
C VAL A 102 -4.99 -40.22 -6.33
N LEU A 103 -5.19 -40.20 -7.65
CA LEU A 103 -5.69 -41.33 -8.45
C LEU A 103 -4.58 -41.99 -9.27
N GLY A 104 -3.35 -41.97 -8.75
CA GLY A 104 -2.15 -42.53 -9.38
C GLY A 104 -1.13 -41.50 -9.88
N GLY A 105 -1.43 -40.20 -9.70
CA GLY A 105 -0.44 -39.12 -9.79
C GLY A 105 0.35 -38.91 -8.50
N TYR A 106 0.89 -37.69 -8.34
CA TYR A 106 1.72 -37.32 -7.21
C TYR A 106 1.24 -36.03 -6.55
N LEU A 107 1.22 -36.02 -5.22
CA LEU A 107 1.05 -34.81 -4.42
C LEU A 107 2.33 -34.57 -3.62
N ARG A 108 3.01 -33.44 -3.87
CA ARG A 108 4.25 -33.06 -3.18
C ARG A 108 4.01 -31.81 -2.36
N ALA A 109 3.74 -31.98 -1.06
CA ALA A 109 3.70 -30.87 -0.12
C ALA A 109 5.09 -30.64 0.47
N LEU A 110 5.77 -29.58 0.05
CA LEU A 110 7.14 -29.29 0.50
C LEU A 110 7.17 -28.79 1.95
N GLY A 111 6.12 -28.07 2.37
CA GLY A 111 5.98 -27.55 3.74
C GLY A 111 7.08 -26.56 4.13
N GLN A 112 6.96 -26.00 5.32
CA GLN A 112 8.03 -25.28 5.99
C GLN A 112 8.03 -25.76 7.45
N GLU A 113 9.20 -26.09 7.98
CA GLU A 113 9.32 -26.43 9.40
C GLU A 113 9.09 -25.14 10.20
N ASN A 114 7.86 -24.97 10.68
CA ASN A 114 7.59 -24.01 11.72
C ASN A 114 7.96 -24.71 13.03
N ASP A 115 9.19 -24.46 13.48
CA ASP A 115 9.80 -24.94 14.72
C ASP A 115 8.77 -24.98 15.87
N ARG A 116 8.61 -26.14 16.51
CA ARG A 116 7.62 -26.39 17.59
C ARG A 116 8.24 -26.27 18.96
#